data_AF-A0A1G8RE00-F1
#
_entry.id   AF-A0A1G8RE00-F1
#
_cell.length_a   1.000
_cell.length_b   1.000
_cell.length_c   1.000
_cell.angle_alpha   90.00
_cell.angle_beta   90.00
_cell.angle_gamma   90.00
#
_symmetry.space_group_name_H-M   'P 1'
#
loop_
_entity.id
_entity.type
_entity.pdbx_description
1 polymer ?
#
loop_
_entity_poly.entity_id
_entity_poly.type
_entity_poly.pdbx_seq_one_letter_code
_entity_poly.pdbx_strand_id
1 'polypeptide(L)'
;MKPKYMTEDGMNDGIARLLVAPRDLALSGAVVIPVSPARSEASAAHRALYTKYRKELKKMLDDAVEWWAYRTQSLEEEFGSAKEARVANWAEFPAGPVSDPTTVAVIRKYWLACADLNARETPPVAPESFLLQWVVDEGDMETAELLSAMPYWPVGLDGDGRWT
;
A
#
# COMPACT_ATOMS: atom_id res chain seq x y z
N MET A 1 3.06 14.29 19.31
CA MET A 1 3.79 14.24 18.03
C MET A 1 2.98 13.39 17.09
N LYS A 2 2.59 13.93 15.92
CA LYS A 2 1.98 13.09 14.90
C LYS A 2 3.09 12.22 14.27
N PRO A 3 2.84 10.94 13.98
CA PRO A 3 3.73 10.09 13.18
C PRO A 3 4.18 10.81 11.91
N LYS A 4 5.41 10.55 11.45
CA LYS A 4 6.01 11.26 10.30
C LYS A 4 5.09 11.23 9.07
N TYR A 5 4.47 10.09 8.75
CA TYR A 5 3.60 10.00 7.56
C TYR A 5 2.28 10.78 7.67
N MET A 6 1.88 11.20 8.88
CA MET A 6 0.69 12.05 9.09
C MET A 6 1.00 13.55 8.89
N THR A 7 2.19 13.86 8.36
CA THR A 7 2.53 15.17 7.79
C THR A 7 2.60 15.05 6.28
N GLU A 8 2.28 16.13 5.57
CA GLU A 8 2.34 16.17 4.10
C GLU A 8 3.71 15.71 3.57
N ASP A 9 4.80 16.21 4.17
CA ASP A 9 6.16 15.78 3.83
C ASP A 9 6.39 14.27 4.03
N GLY A 10 5.88 13.70 5.12
CA GLY A 10 6.09 12.28 5.39
C GLY A 10 5.22 11.37 4.52
N MET A 11 4.01 11.82 4.17
CA MET A 11 3.19 11.16 3.16
C MET A 11 3.91 11.17 1.81
N ASN A 12 4.41 12.33 1.37
CA ASN A 12 5.14 12.46 0.11
C ASN A 12 6.40 11.61 0.08
N ASP A 13 7.19 11.58 1.17
CA ASP A 13 8.33 10.69 1.34
C ASP A 13 7.92 9.21 1.23
N GLY A 14 6.81 8.84 1.88
CA GLY A 14 6.28 7.47 1.87
C GLY A 14 5.84 7.04 0.48
N ILE A 15 5.12 7.90 -0.24
CA ILE A 15 4.70 7.69 -1.63
C ILE A 15 5.92 7.53 -2.53
N ALA A 16 6.85 8.49 -2.49
CA ALA A 16 8.05 8.46 -3.31
C ALA A 16 8.86 7.18 -3.07
N ARG A 17 9.05 6.79 -1.81
CA ARG A 17 9.74 5.55 -1.45
C ARG A 17 9.04 4.31 -2.01
N LEU A 18 7.73 4.18 -1.82
CA LEU A 18 7.01 2.99 -2.27
C LEU A 18 7.01 2.87 -3.79
N LEU A 19 6.93 3.98 -4.53
CA LEU A 19 6.97 3.97 -5.99
C LEU A 19 8.34 3.60 -6.57
N VAL A 20 9.43 3.74 -5.82
CA VAL A 20 10.77 3.35 -6.27
C VAL A 20 11.23 2.01 -5.70
N ALA A 21 10.62 1.52 -4.62
CA ALA A 21 11.05 0.32 -3.91
C ALA A 21 11.28 -0.92 -4.80
N PRO A 22 10.48 -1.21 -5.85
CA PRO A 22 10.74 -2.36 -6.72
C PRO A 22 12.07 -2.28 -7.49
N ARG A 23 12.60 -1.06 -7.72
CA ARG A 23 13.87 -0.85 -8.41
C ARG A 23 15.05 -1.33 -7.61
N ASP A 24 14.97 -1.28 -6.27
CA ASP A 24 16.02 -1.80 -5.39
C ASP A 24 16.15 -3.33 -5.54
N LEU A 25 15.07 -4.00 -5.94
CA LEU A 25 15.01 -5.44 -6.18
C LEU A 25 15.43 -5.85 -7.60
N ALA A 26 15.72 -4.90 -8.49
CA ALA A 26 16.19 -5.21 -9.84
C ALA A 26 17.51 -5.99 -9.84
N LEU A 27 18.41 -5.67 -8.89
CA LEU A 27 19.67 -6.41 -8.69
C LEU A 27 19.44 -7.85 -8.19
N SER A 28 18.27 -8.11 -7.62
CA SER A 28 17.84 -9.43 -7.16
C SER A 28 17.03 -10.20 -8.21
N GLY A 29 16.94 -9.69 -9.45
CA GLY A 29 16.27 -10.36 -10.56
C GLY A 29 14.79 -10.02 -10.72
N ALA A 30 14.25 -9.06 -9.96
CA ALA A 30 12.87 -8.64 -10.10
C ALA A 30 12.57 -8.11 -11.52
N VAL A 31 11.42 -8.49 -12.07
CA VAL A 31 10.89 -7.86 -13.28
C VAL A 31 10.34 -6.48 -12.91
N VAL A 32 11.09 -5.44 -13.26
CA VAL A 32 10.73 -4.04 -13.03
C VAL A 32 10.22 -3.41 -14.32
N ILE A 33 9.07 -2.74 -14.24
CA ILE A 33 8.49 -1.98 -15.34
C ILE A 33 8.95 -0.53 -15.18
N PRO A 34 9.86 -0.02 -16.04
CA PRO A 34 10.51 1.27 -15.81
C PRO A 34 9.56 2.46 -15.97
N VAL A 35 8.58 2.32 -16.86
CA VAL A 35 7.56 3.34 -17.14
C VAL A 35 6.21 2.64 -17.17
N SER A 36 5.37 2.95 -16.19
CA SER A 36 3.98 2.48 -16.17
C SER A 36 3.10 3.45 -16.96
N PRO A 37 2.15 2.95 -17.78
CA PRO A 37 1.19 3.81 -18.47
C PRO A 37 0.25 4.50 -17.46
N ALA A 38 -0.34 5.61 -17.88
CA ALA A 38 -1.46 6.19 -17.15
C ALA A 38 -2.66 5.22 -17.15
N ARG A 39 -3.55 5.32 -16.16
CA ARG A 39 -4.72 4.42 -16.03
C ARG A 39 -5.58 4.38 -17.30
N SER A 40 -5.74 5.52 -17.99
CA SER A 40 -6.50 5.62 -19.24
C SER A 40 -5.85 4.89 -20.42
N GLU A 41 -4.53 4.73 -20.38
CA GLU A 41 -3.71 4.12 -21.45
C GLU A 41 -3.45 2.62 -21.21
N ALA A 42 -3.65 2.14 -19.98
CA ALA A 42 -3.56 0.73 -19.63
C ALA A 42 -4.62 -0.11 -20.37
N SER A 43 -4.46 -1.43 -20.40
CA SER A 43 -5.46 -2.29 -21.03
C SER A 43 -6.79 -2.30 -20.27
N ALA A 44 -7.88 -2.71 -20.94
CA ALA A 44 -9.20 -2.81 -20.30
C ALA A 44 -9.20 -3.79 -19.12
N ALA A 45 -8.41 -4.87 -19.21
CA ALA A 45 -8.26 -5.84 -18.14
C ALA A 45 -7.59 -5.22 -16.89
N HIS A 46 -6.55 -4.39 -17.07
CA HIS A 46 -5.90 -3.69 -15.96
C HIS A 46 -6.85 -2.71 -15.27
N ARG A 47 -7.59 -1.90 -16.04
CA ARG A 47 -8.58 -0.98 -15.47
C ARG A 47 -9.69 -1.72 -14.70
N ALA A 48 -10.15 -2.85 -15.22
CA ALA A 48 -11.13 -3.68 -14.54
C ALA A 48 -10.57 -4.30 -13.25
N LEU A 49 -9.32 -4.75 -13.26
CA LEU A 49 -8.64 -5.25 -12.06
C LEU A 49 -8.49 -4.14 -11.01
N TYR A 50 -8.10 -2.93 -11.43
CA TYR A 50 -7.97 -1.78 -10.55
C TYR A 50 -9.29 -1.37 -9.90
N THR A 51 -10.40 -1.42 -10.66
CA THR A 51 -11.72 -1.16 -10.09
C THR A 51 -12.08 -2.16 -8.97
N LYS A 52 -11.71 -3.43 -9.14
CA LYS A 52 -11.89 -4.45 -8.08
C LYS A 52 -10.99 -4.16 -6.88
N TYR A 53 -9.71 -3.83 -7.13
CA TYR A 53 -8.77 -3.42 -6.10
C TYR A 53 -9.32 -2.27 -5.26
N ARG A 54 -9.76 -1.18 -5.88
CA ARG A 54 -10.25 0.00 -5.16
C ARG A 54 -11.48 -0.28 -4.32
N LYS A 55 -12.41 -1.10 -4.83
CA LYS A 55 -13.58 -1.52 -4.06
C LYS A 55 -13.20 -2.36 -2.83
N GLU A 56 -12.30 -3.31 -2.99
CA GLU A 56 -11.88 -4.21 -1.91
C GLU A 56 -10.99 -3.48 -0.89
N LEU A 57 -10.05 -2.67 -1.37
CA LEU A 57 -9.18 -1.86 -0.53
C LEU A 57 -9.97 -0.89 0.33
N LYS A 58 -10.92 -0.14 -0.24
CA LYS A 58 -11.74 0.82 0.52
C LYS A 58 -12.39 0.13 1.72
N LYS A 59 -13.05 -1.01 1.47
CA LYS A 59 -13.68 -1.79 2.54
C LYS A 59 -12.68 -2.18 3.62
N MET A 60 -11.50 -2.68 3.24
CA MET A 60 -10.49 -3.11 4.21
C MET A 60 -9.86 -1.96 4.97
N LEU A 61 -9.66 -0.80 4.34
CA LEU A 61 -9.14 0.38 5.01
C LEU A 61 -10.15 0.95 6.01
N ASP A 62 -11.45 0.96 5.67
CA ASP A 62 -12.51 1.34 6.60
C ASP A 62 -12.45 0.45 7.87
N ASP A 63 -12.42 -0.88 7.68
CA ASP A 63 -12.32 -1.85 8.77
C ASP A 63 -11.00 -1.68 9.58
N ALA A 64 -9.88 -1.43 8.91
CA ALA A 64 -8.56 -1.26 9.53
C ALA A 64 -8.45 0.04 10.35
N VAL A 65 -9.07 1.14 9.89
CA VAL A 65 -9.14 2.40 10.63
C VAL A 65 -9.99 2.24 11.88
N GLU A 66 -11.13 1.54 11.80
CA GLU A 66 -11.95 1.21 12.96
C GLU A 66 -11.20 0.35 13.98
N TRP A 67 -10.52 -0.70 13.51
CA TRP A 67 -9.66 -1.54 14.35
C TRP A 67 -8.57 -0.72 15.07
N TRP A 68 -7.90 0.17 14.33
CA TRP A 68 -6.86 1.03 14.87
C TRP A 68 -7.38 1.97 15.98
N ALA A 69 -8.56 2.56 15.74
CA ALA A 69 -9.22 3.46 16.70
C ALA A 69 -9.62 2.70 17.97
N TYR A 70 -10.27 1.54 17.82
CA TYR A 70 -10.66 0.68 18.94
C TYR A 70 -9.46 0.25 19.78
N ARG A 71 -8.36 -0.15 19.14
CA ARG A 71 -7.12 -0.53 19.82
C ARG A 71 -6.52 0.64 20.59
N THR A 72 -6.46 1.82 19.96
CA THR A 72 -5.94 3.03 20.61
C THR A 72 -6.77 3.40 21.83
N GLN A 73 -8.10 3.32 21.74
CA GLN A 73 -8.99 3.57 22.86
C GLN A 73 -8.79 2.55 24.00
N SER A 74 -8.69 1.27 23.67
CA SER A 74 -8.48 0.21 24.66
C SER A 74 -7.17 0.42 25.45
N LEU A 75 -6.10 0.82 24.76
CA LEU A 75 -4.82 1.17 25.41
C LEU A 75 -4.91 2.46 26.23
N GLU A 76 -5.77 3.41 25.84
CA GLU A 76 -6.01 4.63 26.61
C GLU A 76 -6.73 4.32 27.93
N GLU A 77 -7.70 3.41 27.90
CA GLU A 77 -8.38 2.91 29.10
C GLU A 77 -7.42 2.14 30.01
N GLU A 78 -6.48 1.37 29.45
CA GLU A 78 -5.47 0.61 30.21
C GLU A 78 -4.42 1.52 30.88
N PHE A 79 -3.86 2.49 30.14
CA PHE A 79 -2.81 3.37 30.65
C PHE A 79 -3.34 4.62 31.36
N GLY A 80 -4.61 4.97 31.18
CA GLY A 80 -5.16 6.26 31.64
C GLY A 80 -4.55 7.47 30.93
N SER A 81 -3.94 7.27 29.75
CA SER A 81 -3.15 8.29 29.04
C SER A 81 -3.20 8.11 27.52
N ALA A 82 -3.90 9.03 26.83
CA ALA A 82 -3.96 9.09 25.38
C ALA A 82 -2.57 9.21 24.70
N LYS A 83 -1.57 9.76 25.41
CA LYS A 83 -0.21 9.89 24.89
C LYS A 83 0.50 8.53 24.90
N GLU A 84 0.42 7.81 26.02
CA GLU A 84 1.07 6.51 26.19
C GLU A 84 0.40 5.44 25.32
N ALA A 85 -0.93 5.45 25.24
CA ALA A 85 -1.70 4.59 24.34
C ALA A 85 -1.26 4.71 22.88
N ARG A 86 -1.10 5.96 22.40
CA ARG A 86 -0.58 6.19 21.05
C ARG A 86 0.85 5.65 20.91
N VAL A 87 1.76 5.99 21.81
CA VAL A 87 3.15 5.53 21.73
C VAL A 87 3.23 4.00 21.70
N ALA A 88 2.46 3.32 22.57
CA ALA A 88 2.41 1.86 22.63
C ALA A 88 1.85 1.25 21.34
N ASN A 89 0.72 1.77 20.84
CA ASN A 89 0.11 1.25 19.63
C ASN A 89 1.04 1.39 18.42
N TRP A 90 1.73 2.53 18.32
CA TRP A 90 2.71 2.81 17.28
C TRP A 90 3.99 1.97 17.37
N ALA A 91 4.42 1.63 18.58
CA ALA A 91 5.57 0.76 18.79
C ALA A 91 5.29 -0.67 18.30
N GLU A 92 4.05 -1.15 18.46
CA GLU A 92 3.65 -2.48 18.03
C GLU A 92 3.30 -2.55 16.55
N PHE A 93 2.69 -1.49 16.01
CA PHE A 93 2.23 -1.41 14.63
C PHE A 93 2.74 -0.12 13.95
N PRO A 94 4.00 -0.13 13.47
CA PRO A 94 4.65 1.07 12.93
C PRO A 94 4.03 1.62 11.63
N ALA A 95 3.21 0.82 10.94
CA ALA A 95 2.47 1.25 9.75
C ALA A 95 1.03 1.70 10.09
N GLY A 96 0.67 1.81 11.37
CA GLY A 96 -0.67 2.24 11.78
C GLY A 96 -1.77 1.28 11.28
N PRO A 97 -2.93 1.80 10.83
CA PRO A 97 -4.06 1.00 10.36
C PRO A 97 -3.69 -0.04 9.29
N VAL A 98 -2.80 0.30 8.36
CA VAL A 98 -2.41 -0.61 7.27
C VAL A 98 -1.50 -1.76 7.73
N SER A 99 -1.17 -1.84 9.02
CA SER A 99 -0.59 -3.03 9.64
C SER A 99 -1.61 -4.17 9.80
N ASP A 100 -2.90 -3.92 9.59
CA ASP A 100 -3.94 -4.93 9.59
C ASP A 100 -3.61 -6.06 8.56
N PRO A 101 -3.59 -7.34 8.99
CA PRO A 101 -3.27 -8.46 8.10
C PRO A 101 -4.19 -8.57 6.88
N THR A 102 -5.44 -8.12 6.97
CA THR A 102 -6.40 -8.21 5.86
C THR A 102 -6.07 -7.17 4.78
N THR A 103 -5.71 -5.96 5.19
CA THR A 103 -5.18 -4.91 4.30
C THR A 103 -3.92 -5.39 3.58
N VAL A 104 -2.98 -6.01 4.31
CA VAL A 104 -1.77 -6.62 3.73
C VAL A 104 -2.12 -7.69 2.69
N ALA A 105 -3.08 -8.57 3.00
CA ALA A 105 -3.52 -9.62 2.10
C ALA A 105 -4.13 -9.07 0.80
N VAL A 106 -4.93 -8.01 0.87
CA VAL A 106 -5.49 -7.34 -0.33
C VAL A 106 -4.39 -6.74 -1.19
N ILE A 107 -3.43 -6.04 -0.58
CA ILE A 107 -2.31 -5.44 -1.31
C ILE A 107 -1.50 -6.51 -2.06
N ARG A 108 -1.13 -7.60 -1.38
CA ARG A 108 -0.41 -8.72 -2.02
C ARG A 108 -1.23 -9.37 -3.12
N LYS A 109 -2.52 -9.63 -2.89
CA LYS A 109 -3.43 -10.20 -3.89
C LYS A 109 -3.44 -9.40 -5.19
N TYR A 110 -3.58 -8.08 -5.10
CA TYR A 110 -3.67 -7.23 -6.29
C TYR A 110 -2.30 -6.92 -6.91
N TRP A 111 -1.23 -6.91 -6.12
CA TRP A 111 0.14 -6.90 -6.66
C TRP A 111 0.35 -8.09 -7.60
N LEU A 112 0.13 -9.30 -7.10
CA LEU A 112 0.36 -10.54 -7.84
C LEU A 112 -0.58 -10.65 -9.04
N ALA A 113 -1.86 -10.30 -8.87
CA ALA A 113 -2.80 -10.29 -9.98
C ALA A 113 -2.41 -9.29 -11.09
N CYS A 114 -1.82 -8.15 -10.76
CA CYS A 114 -1.29 -7.20 -11.73
C CYS A 114 -0.05 -7.78 -12.44
N ALA A 115 0.89 -8.34 -11.68
CA ALA A 115 2.07 -9.00 -12.23
C ALA A 115 1.72 -10.16 -13.19
N ASP A 116 0.76 -11.00 -12.82
CA ASP A 116 0.26 -12.08 -13.67
C ASP A 116 -0.44 -11.57 -14.93
N LEU A 117 -1.15 -10.45 -14.82
CA LEU A 117 -1.85 -9.83 -15.93
C LEU A 117 -0.88 -9.24 -16.97
N ASN A 118 0.27 -8.73 -16.52
CA ASN A 118 1.33 -8.22 -17.40
C ASN A 118 1.91 -9.27 -18.36
N ALA A 119 1.76 -10.57 -18.07
CA ALA A 119 2.20 -11.63 -18.98
C ALA A 119 1.33 -11.74 -20.26
N ARG A 120 0.14 -11.15 -20.26
CA ARG A 120 -0.86 -11.30 -21.36
C ARG A 120 -1.39 -9.97 -21.90
N GLU A 121 -1.11 -8.85 -21.23
CA GLU A 121 -1.62 -7.53 -21.61
C GLU A 121 -0.47 -6.59 -22.01
N THR A 122 -0.77 -5.63 -22.88
CA THR A 122 0.19 -4.59 -23.31
C THR A 122 -0.53 -3.24 -23.40
N PRO A 123 0.08 -2.13 -22.96
CA PRO A 123 1.36 -2.06 -22.25
C PRO A 123 1.28 -2.71 -20.84
N PRO A 124 2.40 -3.22 -20.31
CA PRO A 124 2.43 -3.73 -18.94
C PRO A 124 2.34 -2.57 -17.93
N VAL A 125 1.77 -2.83 -16.76
CA VAL A 125 1.56 -1.86 -15.68
C VAL A 125 2.41 -2.23 -14.48
N ALA A 126 3.20 -1.29 -13.96
CA ALA A 126 4.00 -1.54 -12.76
C ALA A 126 3.07 -1.72 -11.54
N PRO A 127 3.17 -2.82 -10.75
CA PRO A 127 2.26 -3.05 -9.62
C PRO A 127 2.22 -1.92 -8.59
N GLU A 128 3.35 -1.27 -8.31
CA GLU A 128 3.42 -0.10 -7.42
C GLU A 128 2.69 1.11 -7.99
N SER A 129 2.73 1.30 -9.31
CA SER A 129 1.95 2.35 -9.98
C SER A 129 0.46 2.01 -9.97
N PHE A 130 0.11 0.75 -10.23
CA PHE A 130 -1.25 0.25 -10.14
C PHE A 130 -1.85 0.42 -8.74
N LEU A 131 -1.09 0.14 -7.69
CA LEU A 131 -1.61 0.19 -6.31
C LEU A 131 -1.61 1.60 -5.71
N LEU A 132 -0.65 2.46 -6.07
CA LEU A 132 -0.45 3.76 -5.42
C LEU A 132 -0.45 4.95 -6.37
N GLN A 133 0.31 4.93 -7.47
CA GLN A 133 0.38 6.10 -8.37
C GLN A 133 -1.02 6.43 -8.93
N TRP A 134 -1.78 5.42 -9.35
CA TRP A 134 -3.14 5.64 -9.85
C TRP A 134 -4.11 6.17 -8.79
N VAL A 135 -3.88 5.87 -7.50
CA VAL A 135 -4.66 6.44 -6.39
C VAL A 135 -4.35 7.92 -6.23
N VAL A 136 -3.07 8.29 -6.29
CA VAL A 136 -2.60 9.68 -6.24
C VAL A 136 -3.12 10.47 -7.45
N ASP A 137 -3.04 9.90 -8.65
CA ASP A 137 -3.53 10.53 -9.89
C ASP A 137 -5.06 10.77 -9.87
N GLU A 138 -5.80 9.94 -9.14
CA GLU A 138 -7.25 10.11 -8.91
C GLU A 138 -7.57 11.19 -7.85
N GLY A 139 -6.56 11.67 -7.12
CA GLY A 139 -6.72 12.65 -6.04
C GLY A 139 -7.26 12.06 -4.73
N ASP A 140 -7.27 10.74 -4.55
CA ASP A 140 -7.66 10.10 -3.29
C ASP A 140 -6.49 10.10 -2.31
N MET A 141 -6.24 11.29 -1.75
CA MET A 141 -5.11 11.51 -0.84
C MET A 141 -5.29 10.83 0.52
N GLU A 142 -6.51 10.54 0.94
CA GLU A 142 -6.78 9.81 2.18
C GLU A 142 -6.30 8.35 2.06
N THR A 143 -6.63 7.68 0.95
CA THR A 143 -6.10 6.34 0.68
C THR A 143 -4.58 6.39 0.47
N ALA A 144 -4.07 7.39 -0.25
CA ALA A 144 -2.63 7.53 -0.47
C ALA A 144 -1.86 7.73 0.85
N GLU A 145 -2.39 8.52 1.79
CA GLU A 145 -1.82 8.73 3.12
C GLU A 145 -1.72 7.41 3.88
N LEU A 146 -2.81 6.64 3.94
CA LEU A 146 -2.83 5.34 4.61
C LEU A 146 -1.82 4.36 4.00
N LEU A 147 -1.77 4.25 2.68
CA LEU A 147 -0.81 3.37 1.99
C LEU A 147 0.64 3.82 2.21
N SER A 148 0.90 5.13 2.21
CA SER A 148 2.25 5.70 2.38
C SER A 148 2.92 5.34 3.72
N ALA A 149 2.11 4.98 4.72
CA ALA A 149 2.56 4.50 6.02
C ALA A 149 3.31 3.17 5.94
N MET A 150 3.05 2.34 4.92
CA MET A 150 3.70 1.03 4.77
C MET A 150 5.21 1.18 4.58
N PRO A 151 6.06 0.50 5.36
CA PRO A 151 7.50 0.64 5.25
C PRO A 151 8.08 0.08 3.94
N TYR A 152 7.38 -0.87 3.33
CA TYR A 152 7.73 -1.56 2.09
C TYR A 152 6.46 -2.23 1.53
N TRP A 153 6.50 -2.67 0.28
CA TRP A 153 5.43 -3.50 -0.30
C TRP A 153 5.47 -4.91 0.28
N PRO A 154 4.35 -5.45 0.80
CA PRO A 154 4.33 -6.77 1.45
C PRO A 154 4.30 -7.92 0.43
N VAL A 155 5.31 -7.98 -0.44
CA VAL A 155 5.48 -8.95 -1.52
C VAL A 155 6.94 -9.35 -1.62
N GLY A 156 7.20 -10.61 -1.98
CA GLY A 156 8.55 -11.15 -2.14
C GLY A 156 8.86 -11.54 -3.57
N LEU A 157 10.05 -12.10 -3.76
CA LEU A 157 10.45 -12.79 -4.99
C LEU A 157 10.61 -14.28 -4.71
N ASP A 158 10.24 -15.11 -5.69
CA ASP A 158 10.62 -16.51 -5.72
C ASP A 158 12.08 -16.69 -6.18
N GLY A 159 12.54 -17.94 -6.24
CA GLY A 159 13.91 -18.26 -6.68
C GLY A 159 14.21 -17.90 -8.14
N ASP A 160 13.19 -17.62 -8.95
CA ASP A 160 13.29 -17.24 -10.35
C ASP A 160 13.14 -15.72 -10.55
N GLY A 161 13.04 -14.93 -9.47
CA GLY A 161 12.86 -13.48 -9.52
C GLY A 161 11.44 -13.04 -9.89
N ARG A 162 10.44 -13.93 -9.79
CA ARG A 162 9.02 -13.59 -9.98
C ARG A 162 8.40 -13.18 -8.65
N TRP A 163 7.44 -12.26 -8.71
CA TRP A 163 6.70 -11.83 -7.51
C TRP A 163 5.92 -13.00 -6.89
N THR A 164 6.03 -13.17 -5.57
CA THR A 164 5.30 -14.19 -4.79
C THR A 164 4.67 -13.66 -3.52
#